data_AF-A0A382PCE8-F1
#
_entry.id   AF-A0A382PCE8-F1
#
_cell.length_a   1.000
_cell.length_b   1.000
_cell.length_c   1.000
_cell.angle_alpha   90.00
_cell.angle_beta   90.00
_cell.angle_gamma   90.00
#
_symmetry.space_group_name_H-M   'P 1'
#
loop_
_entity.id
_entity.type
_entity.pdbx_description
1 polymer ?
#
loop_
_entity_poly.entity_id
_entity_poly.type
_entity_poly.pdbx_seq_one_letter_code
_entity_poly.pdbx_strand_id
1 'polypeptide(L)'
;QAMNQNRNMKTNTLLLALMTAAPLLAQENPKALIPALTAEQKAYQTLLRLQAHEFEVSRQQQKNQSQQQQQQRSQRAQSQLNQLDLRKQEDRYENEKQAQKLQEPKQREQLQVLSRLKDLAQRQQDLNEKLKELENALRAAETEQAKEEIERQLKRLREEQRQNLADLDEVNQRMEKPENRAEMKEQRQQLEKTRQEMNKAAEQMQKGQLSQAISSSTRAQKDLQEMRDDLREKTSSQFSEEMRNMRREAREMTQKQQELSNKLEGEQAKEEKRKSLTESDDKKEITEELGKQQEKLENLLQDMKEVVEKSELAEPLLNRKLYQTFREAHQDQTDKSLKASATLL
;
A
#
# COMPACT_ATOMS: atom_id res chain seq x y z
N GLN A 1 29.66 32.61 17.21
CA GLN A 1 29.52 31.18 16.81
C GLN A 1 29.71 30.17 17.95
N ALA A 2 29.78 30.57 19.24
CA ALA A 2 29.98 29.61 20.35
C ALA A 2 28.73 29.30 21.20
N MET A 3 27.61 30.04 21.06
CA MET A 3 26.40 29.82 21.89
C MET A 3 25.36 28.86 21.29
N ASN A 4 25.47 28.48 20.01
CA ASN A 4 24.46 27.64 19.35
C ASN A 4 24.82 26.14 19.29
N GLN A 5 26.05 25.75 19.61
CA GLN A 5 26.43 24.33 19.67
C GLN A 5 26.10 23.66 21.01
N ASN A 6 25.97 24.43 22.10
CA ASN A 6 25.69 23.88 23.43
C ASN A 6 24.19 23.60 23.68
N ARG A 7 23.30 24.09 22.79
CA ARG A 7 21.85 23.80 22.84
C ARG A 7 21.52 22.49 22.12
N ASN A 8 22.19 22.20 21.01
CA ASN A 8 21.94 21.01 20.20
C ASN A 8 22.54 19.73 20.81
N MET A 9 23.62 19.82 21.61
CA MET A 9 24.08 18.65 22.36
C MET A 9 23.16 18.33 23.54
N LYS A 10 22.64 19.34 24.25
CA LYS A 10 21.72 19.13 25.38
C LYS A 10 20.38 18.54 24.95
N THR A 11 19.85 18.93 23.79
CA THR A 11 18.60 18.35 23.26
C THR A 11 18.79 16.92 22.76
N ASN A 12 19.94 16.57 22.19
CA ASN A 12 20.21 15.19 21.76
C ASN A 12 20.45 14.24 22.95
N THR A 13 21.08 14.70 24.04
CA THR A 13 21.13 13.91 25.28
C THR A 13 19.78 13.81 25.99
N LEU A 14 18.88 14.79 25.83
CA LEU A 14 17.54 14.73 26.40
C LEU A 14 16.65 13.72 25.65
N LEU A 15 16.78 13.64 24.33
CA LEU A 15 16.01 12.71 23.50
C LEU A 15 16.48 11.25 23.66
N LEU A 16 17.79 11.05 23.82
CA LEU A 16 18.36 9.73 24.11
C LEU A 16 18.04 9.28 25.55
N ALA A 17 17.96 10.22 26.50
CA ALA A 17 17.50 9.94 27.85
C ALA A 17 15.99 9.66 27.92
N LEU A 18 15.14 10.31 27.12
CA LEU A 18 13.70 10.03 27.06
C LEU A 18 13.36 8.67 26.42
N MET A 19 14.12 8.25 25.40
CA MET A 19 13.94 6.94 24.74
C MET A 19 14.50 5.77 25.57
N THR A 20 15.51 6.00 26.42
CA THR A 20 16.07 4.95 27.30
C THR A 20 15.44 4.94 28.69
N ALA A 21 14.92 6.08 29.18
CA ALA A 21 14.29 6.17 30.50
C ALA A 21 12.77 5.98 30.47
N ALA A 22 12.07 6.01 29.34
CA ALA A 22 10.64 5.70 29.31
C ALA A 22 10.33 4.26 29.81
N PRO A 23 11.06 3.20 29.39
CA PRO A 23 10.84 1.87 29.95
C PRO A 23 11.45 1.70 31.35
N LEU A 24 12.45 2.52 31.72
CA LEU A 24 13.09 2.45 33.05
C LEU A 24 12.33 3.22 34.14
N LEU A 25 11.66 4.33 33.80
CA LEU A 25 10.81 5.13 34.71
C LEU A 25 9.39 4.58 34.82
N ALA A 26 8.93 3.78 33.85
CA ALA A 26 7.67 3.04 33.94
C ALA A 26 7.68 2.01 35.09
N GLN A 27 8.87 1.56 35.53
CA GLN A 27 9.00 0.68 36.71
C GLN A 27 9.09 1.44 38.04
N GLU A 28 9.44 2.73 38.06
CA GLU A 28 9.73 3.45 39.33
C GLU A 28 8.76 4.59 39.70
N ASN A 29 7.98 5.18 38.79
CA ASN A 29 7.02 6.24 39.20
C ASN A 29 5.77 6.40 38.29
N PRO A 30 4.66 5.70 38.59
CA PRO A 30 3.38 5.87 37.88
C PRO A 30 2.77 7.29 38.02
N LYS A 31 3.29 8.12 38.92
CA LYS A 31 2.84 9.51 39.15
C LYS A 31 3.32 10.50 38.10
N ALA A 32 4.35 10.18 37.31
CA ALA A 32 4.90 11.07 36.28
C ALA A 32 4.20 10.93 34.91
N LEU A 33 3.43 9.85 34.70
CA LEU A 33 2.64 9.62 33.49
C LEU A 33 1.43 10.56 33.39
N ILE A 34 0.81 10.88 34.53
CA ILE A 34 -0.38 11.75 34.63
C ILE A 34 -0.12 13.20 34.16
N PRO A 35 0.97 13.90 34.58
CA PRO A 35 1.28 15.23 34.06
C PRO A 35 1.67 15.23 32.57
N ALA A 36 2.24 14.13 32.05
CA ALA A 36 2.56 14.00 30.63
C ALA A 36 1.29 13.80 29.78
N LEU A 37 0.38 12.92 30.22
CA LEU A 37 -0.93 12.68 29.59
C LEU A 37 -1.85 13.90 29.66
N THR A 38 -1.88 14.65 30.76
CA THR A 38 -2.69 15.88 30.87
C THR A 38 -2.15 17.02 30.00
N ALA A 39 -0.83 17.07 29.76
CA ALA A 39 -0.22 18.01 28.82
C ALA A 39 -0.56 17.66 27.35
N GLU A 40 -0.59 16.37 27.02
CA GLU A 40 -1.01 15.86 25.71
C GLU A 40 -2.51 16.13 25.45
N GLN A 41 -3.37 15.92 26.46
CA GLN A 41 -4.82 16.19 26.38
C GLN A 41 -5.15 17.70 26.31
N LYS A 42 -4.38 18.57 26.99
CA LYS A 42 -4.53 20.04 26.83
C LYS A 42 -4.18 20.48 25.42
N ALA A 43 -3.12 19.93 24.83
CA ALA A 43 -2.74 20.19 23.45
C ALA A 43 -3.86 19.75 22.48
N TYR A 44 -4.50 18.61 22.75
CA TYR A 44 -5.66 18.10 22.02
C TYR A 44 -6.89 19.02 22.08
N GLN A 45 -7.25 19.54 23.26
CA GLN A 45 -8.37 20.50 23.38
C GLN A 45 -8.08 21.85 22.71
N THR A 46 -6.83 22.32 22.72
CA THR A 46 -6.45 23.55 22.00
C THR A 46 -6.46 23.38 20.48
N LEU A 47 -6.12 22.21 19.96
CA LEU A 47 -6.16 21.92 18.52
C LEU A 47 -7.59 21.77 17.98
N LEU A 48 -8.50 21.17 18.74
CA LEU A 48 -9.93 21.11 18.39
C LEU A 48 -10.56 22.50 18.35
N ARG A 49 -10.13 23.41 19.24
CA ARG A 49 -10.57 24.82 19.22
C ARG A 49 -9.96 25.61 18.05
N LEU A 50 -8.74 25.26 17.61
CA LEU A 50 -8.08 25.88 16.46
C LEU A 50 -8.79 25.53 15.14
N GLN A 51 -9.22 24.27 14.99
CA GLN A 51 -9.92 23.78 13.80
C GLN A 51 -11.32 24.41 13.63
N ALA A 52 -11.95 24.85 14.73
CA ALA A 52 -13.20 25.62 14.69
C ALA A 52 -13.01 27.08 14.22
N HIS A 53 -11.79 27.62 14.32
CA HIS A 53 -11.47 28.99 13.88
C HIS A 53 -10.90 29.08 12.46
N GLU A 54 -10.48 27.97 11.83
CA GLU A 54 -9.98 27.97 10.45
C GLU A 54 -11.08 28.10 9.38
N PHE A 55 -12.35 27.85 9.73
CA PHE A 55 -13.47 28.07 8.81
C PHE A 55 -13.92 29.54 8.69
N GLU A 56 -13.39 30.44 9.52
CA GLU A 56 -13.79 31.87 9.50
C GLU A 56 -12.75 32.80 8.85
N VAL A 57 -11.58 32.29 8.43
CA VAL A 57 -10.50 33.12 7.84
C VAL A 57 -10.04 32.62 6.46
N SER A 58 -10.88 31.88 5.74
CA SER A 58 -10.65 31.60 4.31
C SER A 58 -11.41 32.59 3.41
N ARG A 59 -11.26 33.90 3.64
CA ARG A 59 -11.70 34.90 2.66
C ARG A 59 -10.93 36.21 2.67
N GLN A 60 -9.66 36.24 3.08
CA GLN A 60 -8.94 37.50 2.96
C GLN A 60 -7.40 37.41 3.00
N GLN A 61 -6.76 36.68 2.09
CA GLN A 61 -5.42 37.11 1.67
C GLN A 61 -4.97 36.48 0.36
N GLN A 62 -5.33 37.15 -0.73
CA GLN A 62 -4.70 36.99 -2.03
C GLN A 62 -4.07 38.35 -2.37
N LYS A 63 -2.78 38.54 -2.07
CA LYS A 63 -1.83 39.38 -2.83
C LYS A 63 -0.42 39.45 -2.23
N ASN A 64 0.54 39.35 -3.15
CA ASN A 64 1.90 39.93 -3.18
C ASN A 64 3.10 39.19 -2.52
N GLN A 65 3.78 38.39 -3.36
CA GLN A 65 5.09 38.65 -3.99
C GLN A 65 6.31 39.14 -3.16
N SER A 66 7.41 38.37 -3.30
CA SER A 66 8.85 38.76 -3.42
C SER A 66 9.79 38.34 -2.28
N GLN A 67 10.71 37.39 -2.52
CA GLN A 67 12.16 37.65 -2.71
C GLN A 67 13.01 36.35 -2.71
N GLN A 68 13.91 36.28 -3.69
CA GLN A 68 15.02 35.32 -3.84
C GLN A 68 16.15 35.62 -2.85
N GLN A 69 16.76 34.57 -2.26
CA GLN A 69 18.22 34.31 -2.21
C GLN A 69 18.55 33.34 -1.05
N GLN A 70 18.86 32.07 -1.35
CA GLN A 70 19.91 31.28 -0.68
C GLN A 70 19.93 29.83 -1.22
N GLN A 71 20.53 29.65 -2.39
CA GLN A 71 20.92 28.35 -2.92
C GLN A 71 22.44 28.25 -2.83
N GLN A 72 22.96 27.51 -1.85
CA GLN A 72 24.30 26.87 -1.93
C GLN A 72 24.68 25.96 -0.74
N ARG A 73 23.80 25.76 0.27
CA ARG A 73 24.07 24.85 1.41
C ARG A 73 23.29 23.52 1.40
N SER A 74 22.45 23.29 0.39
CA SER A 74 21.49 22.17 0.33
C SER A 74 22.07 20.84 -0.16
N GLN A 75 23.14 20.82 -0.96
CA GLN A 75 23.56 19.61 -1.67
C GLN A 75 24.23 18.53 -0.80
N ARG A 76 24.87 18.89 0.33
CA ARG A 76 25.52 17.91 1.23
C ARG A 76 24.56 17.24 2.22
N ALA A 77 23.52 17.94 2.65
CA ALA A 77 22.49 17.39 3.52
C ALA A 77 21.60 16.38 2.78
N GLN A 78 21.34 16.61 1.49
CA GLN A 78 20.57 15.69 0.64
C GLN A 78 21.25 14.33 0.43
N SER A 79 22.58 14.28 0.35
CA SER A 79 23.29 12.99 0.16
C SER A 79 23.27 12.10 1.42
N GLN A 80 23.30 12.71 2.62
CA GLN A 80 23.18 12.00 3.89
C GLN A 80 21.74 11.60 4.20
N LEU A 81 20.76 12.44 3.82
CA LEU A 81 19.34 12.09 3.89
C LEU A 81 19.00 10.93 2.96
N ASN A 82 19.48 10.95 1.72
CA ASN A 82 19.28 9.84 0.79
C ASN A 82 19.90 8.53 1.31
N GLN A 83 21.07 8.57 1.97
CA GLN A 83 21.66 7.38 2.60
C GLN A 83 20.89 6.89 3.82
N LEU A 84 20.34 7.79 4.62
CA LEU A 84 19.48 7.43 5.76
C LEU A 84 18.12 6.87 5.29
N ASP A 85 17.57 7.39 4.20
CA ASP A 85 16.33 6.89 3.58
C ASP A 85 16.55 5.53 2.92
N LEU A 86 17.68 5.31 2.22
CA LEU A 86 18.02 4.00 1.66
C LEU A 86 18.24 2.95 2.75
N ARG A 87 18.96 3.27 3.83
CA ARG A 87 19.16 2.34 4.95
C ARG A 87 17.85 2.04 5.70
N LYS A 88 16.98 3.04 5.87
CA LYS A 88 15.62 2.84 6.40
C LYS A 88 14.68 2.09 5.44
N GLN A 89 14.98 2.06 4.15
CA GLN A 89 14.29 1.21 3.17
C GLN A 89 14.81 -0.23 3.27
N GLU A 90 16.13 -0.43 3.30
CA GLU A 90 16.77 -1.75 3.44
C GLU A 90 16.36 -2.45 4.76
N ASP A 91 16.40 -1.72 5.89
CA ASP A 91 15.94 -2.23 7.19
C ASP A 91 14.42 -2.50 7.22
N ARG A 92 13.64 -1.90 6.29
CA ARG A 92 12.20 -2.17 6.10
C ARG A 92 11.98 -3.47 5.33
N TYR A 93 12.71 -3.68 4.23
CA TYR A 93 12.63 -4.90 3.41
C TYR A 93 13.18 -6.14 4.13
N GLU A 94 14.16 -5.97 5.03
CA GLU A 94 14.70 -7.06 5.85
C GLU A 94 13.72 -7.48 6.97
N ASN A 95 13.05 -6.53 7.63
CA ASN A 95 12.00 -6.82 8.62
C ASN A 95 10.69 -7.33 7.98
N GLU A 96 10.42 -6.99 6.72
CA GLU A 96 9.29 -7.49 5.90
C GLU A 96 9.35 -9.01 5.63
N LYS A 97 10.54 -9.62 5.65
CA LYS A 97 10.70 -11.08 5.48
C LYS A 97 10.37 -11.88 6.75
N GLN A 98 10.44 -11.27 7.94
CA GLN A 98 10.26 -11.97 9.21
C GLN A 98 8.83 -11.84 9.77
N ALA A 99 8.14 -10.72 9.49
CA ALA A 99 6.71 -10.54 9.81
C ALA A 99 5.75 -11.22 8.81
N GLN A 100 6.29 -11.93 7.81
CA GLN A 100 5.54 -12.55 6.71
C GLN A 100 4.74 -13.82 7.08
N LYS A 101 4.71 -14.21 8.37
CA LYS A 101 4.23 -15.53 8.81
C LYS A 101 2.74 -15.65 9.12
N LEU A 102 1.95 -14.59 8.97
CA LEU A 102 0.49 -14.62 9.18
C LEU A 102 -0.33 -14.19 7.95
N GLN A 103 0.24 -14.31 6.74
CA GLN A 103 -0.50 -14.02 5.51
C GLN A 103 -1.47 -15.13 5.14
N GLU A 104 -2.56 -14.76 4.47
CA GLU A 104 -3.23 -15.69 3.57
C GLU A 104 -2.34 -15.94 2.35
N PRO A 105 -1.66 -17.09 2.21
CA PRO A 105 -0.80 -17.40 1.06
C PRO A 105 -1.59 -17.34 -0.26
N LYS A 106 -2.90 -17.53 -0.17
CA LYS A 106 -3.86 -17.52 -1.26
C LYS A 106 -3.97 -16.19 -1.97
N GLN A 107 -4.28 -15.09 -1.27
CA GLN A 107 -4.42 -13.77 -1.90
C GLN A 107 -3.14 -13.32 -2.61
N ARG A 108 -1.98 -13.62 -2.01
CA ARG A 108 -0.66 -13.33 -2.61
C ARG A 108 -0.46 -14.05 -3.93
N GLU A 109 -0.81 -15.33 -3.98
CA GLU A 109 -0.74 -16.11 -5.22
C GLU A 109 -1.75 -15.60 -6.27
N GLN A 110 -2.94 -15.16 -5.87
CA GLN A 110 -3.92 -14.55 -6.78
C GLN A 110 -3.40 -13.27 -7.44
N LEU A 111 -2.74 -12.40 -6.66
CA LEU A 111 -2.12 -11.18 -7.20
C LEU A 111 -0.94 -11.47 -8.14
N GLN A 112 -0.16 -12.52 -7.85
CA GLN A 112 0.91 -12.94 -8.76
C GLN A 112 0.34 -13.44 -10.10
N VAL A 113 -0.73 -14.22 -10.07
CA VAL A 113 -1.46 -14.65 -11.27
C VAL A 113 -2.01 -13.43 -12.03
N LEU A 114 -2.61 -12.46 -11.32
CA LEU A 114 -3.11 -11.22 -11.91
C LEU A 114 -2.01 -10.40 -12.59
N SER A 115 -0.84 -10.23 -11.94
CA SER A 115 0.31 -9.54 -12.52
C SER A 115 0.74 -10.19 -13.83
N ARG A 116 0.87 -11.52 -13.83
CA ARG A 116 1.30 -12.27 -15.02
C ARG A 116 0.28 -12.23 -16.14
N LEU A 117 -1.01 -12.32 -15.82
CA LEU A 117 -2.09 -12.16 -16.81
C LEU A 117 -2.11 -10.75 -17.39
N LYS A 118 -1.89 -9.71 -16.58
CA LYS A 118 -1.78 -8.33 -17.04
C LYS A 118 -0.61 -8.17 -18.03
N ASP A 119 0.57 -8.68 -17.68
CA ASP A 119 1.75 -8.62 -18.54
C ASP A 119 1.54 -9.40 -19.84
N LEU A 120 0.98 -10.61 -19.77
CA LEU A 120 0.62 -11.41 -20.94
C LEU A 120 -0.38 -10.70 -21.85
N ALA A 121 -1.46 -10.13 -21.28
CA ALA A 121 -2.47 -9.41 -22.04
C ALA A 121 -1.86 -8.20 -22.76
N GLN A 122 -0.95 -7.47 -22.10
CA GLN A 122 -0.25 -6.34 -22.69
C GLN A 122 0.69 -6.79 -23.81
N ARG A 123 1.54 -7.80 -23.58
CA ARG A 123 2.42 -8.34 -24.63
C ARG A 123 1.66 -8.91 -25.82
N GLN A 124 0.52 -9.57 -25.59
CA GLN A 124 -0.31 -10.10 -26.67
C GLN A 124 -0.95 -8.98 -27.49
N GLN A 125 -1.34 -7.87 -26.84
CA GLN A 125 -1.81 -6.67 -27.52
C GLN A 125 -0.70 -6.05 -28.38
N ASP A 126 0.50 -5.84 -27.81
CA ASP A 126 1.63 -5.26 -28.54
C ASP A 126 2.02 -6.14 -29.74
N LEU A 127 1.99 -7.47 -29.56
CA LEU A 127 2.26 -8.43 -30.63
C LEU A 127 1.19 -8.34 -31.73
N ASN A 128 -0.09 -8.19 -31.37
CA ASN A 128 -1.18 -8.02 -32.32
C ASN A 128 -1.07 -6.73 -33.14
N GLU A 129 -0.70 -5.62 -32.49
CA GLU A 129 -0.49 -4.34 -33.15
C GLU A 129 0.65 -4.44 -34.15
N LYS A 130 1.82 -4.94 -33.73
CA LYS A 130 2.97 -5.19 -34.61
C LYS A 130 2.62 -6.14 -35.76
N LEU A 131 1.85 -7.20 -35.50
CA LEU A 131 1.48 -8.18 -36.53
C LEU A 131 0.62 -7.54 -37.64
N LYS A 132 -0.31 -6.64 -37.27
CA LYS A 132 -1.13 -5.87 -38.21
C LYS A 132 -0.27 -4.87 -39.00
N GLU A 133 0.65 -4.19 -38.34
CA GLU A 133 1.60 -3.28 -38.99
C GLU A 133 2.45 -4.00 -40.03
N LEU A 134 3.02 -5.16 -39.66
CA LEU A 134 3.85 -5.96 -40.56
C LEU A 134 3.05 -6.56 -41.71
N GLU A 135 1.80 -6.95 -41.51
CA GLU A 135 0.92 -7.39 -42.61
C GLU A 135 0.72 -6.26 -43.63
N ASN A 136 0.41 -5.05 -43.16
CA ASN A 136 0.21 -3.89 -44.03
C ASN A 136 1.50 -3.51 -44.75
N ALA A 137 2.64 -3.53 -44.04
CA ALA A 137 3.95 -3.30 -44.63
C ALA A 137 4.28 -4.34 -45.70
N LEU A 138 3.96 -5.62 -45.46
CA LEU A 138 4.20 -6.70 -46.42
C LEU A 138 3.40 -6.51 -47.70
N ARG A 139 2.14 -6.04 -47.59
CA ARG A 139 1.28 -5.75 -48.74
C ARG A 139 1.77 -4.54 -49.55
N ALA A 140 2.35 -3.54 -48.87
CA ALA A 140 2.87 -2.33 -49.49
C ALA A 140 4.32 -2.47 -50.02
N ALA A 141 5.03 -3.54 -49.65
CA ALA A 141 6.43 -3.75 -50.02
C ALA A 141 6.59 -4.13 -51.50
N GLU A 142 7.18 -3.23 -52.29
CA GLU A 142 7.43 -3.44 -53.71
C GLU A 142 8.78 -4.13 -53.99
N THR A 143 9.77 -3.96 -53.11
CA THR A 143 11.12 -4.50 -53.28
C THR A 143 11.35 -5.79 -52.51
N GLU A 144 12.19 -6.67 -53.06
CA GLU A 144 12.52 -7.95 -52.42
C GLU A 144 13.28 -7.77 -51.10
N GLN A 145 14.16 -6.76 -51.03
CA GLN A 145 14.88 -6.41 -49.80
C GLN A 145 13.93 -5.99 -48.67
N ALA A 146 12.88 -5.22 -48.97
CA ALA A 146 11.89 -4.82 -47.97
C ALA A 146 11.09 -6.02 -47.46
N LYS A 147 10.71 -6.94 -48.35
CA LYS A 147 10.02 -8.18 -47.98
C LYS A 147 10.88 -9.06 -47.06
N GLU A 148 12.16 -9.25 -47.38
CA GLU A 148 13.09 -10.02 -46.53
C GLU A 148 13.28 -9.41 -45.13
N GLU A 149 13.26 -8.09 -45.00
CA GLU A 149 13.31 -7.44 -43.69
C GLU A 149 12.02 -7.68 -42.89
N ILE A 150 10.85 -7.54 -43.53
CA ILE A 150 9.55 -7.81 -42.89
C ILE A 150 9.44 -9.28 -42.48
N GLU A 151 9.89 -10.22 -43.31
CA GLU A 151 9.92 -11.65 -42.95
C GLU A 151 10.81 -11.94 -41.74
N ARG A 152 11.96 -11.26 -41.63
CA ARG A 152 12.83 -11.35 -40.45
C ARG A 152 12.14 -10.82 -39.20
N GLN A 153 11.38 -9.72 -39.31
CA GLN A 153 10.59 -9.17 -38.20
C GLN A 153 9.44 -10.11 -37.81
N LEU A 154 8.71 -10.67 -38.78
CA LEU A 154 7.68 -11.68 -38.55
C LEU A 154 8.24 -12.92 -37.85
N LYS A 155 9.46 -13.35 -38.21
CA LYS A 155 10.14 -14.46 -37.52
C LYS A 155 10.43 -14.13 -36.05
N ARG A 156 10.81 -12.89 -35.72
CA ARG A 156 10.99 -12.45 -34.33
C ARG A 156 9.65 -12.46 -33.57
N LEU A 157 8.58 -11.94 -34.17
CA LEU A 157 7.24 -12.00 -33.57
C LEU A 157 6.77 -13.45 -33.33
N ARG A 158 7.08 -14.39 -34.23
CA ARG A 158 6.75 -15.81 -34.01
C ARG A 158 7.46 -16.37 -32.77
N GLU A 159 8.69 -15.94 -32.52
CA GLU A 159 9.42 -16.35 -31.33
C GLU A 159 8.85 -15.69 -30.06
N GLU A 160 8.49 -14.40 -30.13
CA GLU A 160 7.76 -13.72 -29.05
C GLU A 160 6.43 -14.43 -28.74
N GLN A 161 5.68 -14.89 -29.75
CA GLN A 161 4.44 -15.65 -29.55
C GLN A 161 4.69 -16.98 -28.83
N ARG A 162 5.81 -17.67 -29.11
CA ARG A 162 6.21 -18.90 -28.42
C ARG A 162 6.59 -18.64 -26.96
N GLN A 163 7.29 -17.54 -26.71
CA GLN A 163 7.60 -17.11 -25.34
C GLN A 163 6.32 -16.78 -24.57
N ASN A 164 5.36 -16.07 -25.18
CA ASN A 164 4.06 -15.81 -24.57
C ASN A 164 3.28 -17.09 -24.25
N LEU A 165 3.37 -18.13 -25.09
CA LEU A 165 2.79 -19.45 -24.80
C LEU A 165 3.45 -20.13 -23.58
N ALA A 166 4.77 -20.03 -23.44
CA ALA A 166 5.47 -20.55 -22.26
C ALA A 166 5.10 -19.78 -20.98
N ASP A 167 4.99 -18.45 -21.07
CA ASP A 167 4.53 -17.59 -19.97
C ASP A 167 3.07 -17.91 -19.59
N LEU A 168 2.21 -18.21 -20.57
CA LEU A 168 0.83 -18.68 -20.35
C LEU A 168 0.80 -20.01 -19.58
N ASP A 169 1.69 -20.96 -19.95
CA ASP A 169 1.83 -22.23 -19.25
C ASP A 169 2.33 -22.02 -17.80
N GLU A 170 3.22 -21.06 -17.54
CA GLU A 170 3.61 -20.66 -16.18
C GLU A 170 2.40 -20.16 -15.37
N VAL A 171 1.55 -19.34 -15.99
CA VAL A 171 0.31 -18.88 -15.34
C VAL A 171 -0.60 -20.05 -15.01
N ASN A 172 -0.82 -20.99 -15.94
CA ASN A 172 -1.63 -22.17 -15.67
C ASN A 172 -1.05 -23.01 -14.51
N GLN A 173 0.28 -23.21 -14.46
CA GLN A 173 0.94 -23.91 -13.35
C GLN A 173 0.70 -23.22 -11.99
N ARG A 174 0.72 -21.88 -11.96
CA ARG A 174 0.40 -21.10 -10.75
C ARG A 174 -1.06 -21.20 -10.34
N MET A 175 -1.98 -21.28 -11.30
CA MET A 175 -3.39 -21.53 -11.02
C MET A 175 -3.65 -22.96 -10.52
N GLU A 176 -2.75 -23.91 -10.83
CA GLU A 176 -2.82 -25.30 -10.36
C GLU A 176 -2.27 -25.53 -8.95
N LYS A 177 -1.56 -24.54 -8.40
CA LYS A 177 -1.08 -24.58 -7.02
C LYS A 177 -2.24 -24.83 -6.04
N PRO A 178 -2.01 -25.55 -4.92
CA PRO A 178 -3.06 -25.89 -3.95
C PRO A 178 -3.89 -24.69 -3.48
N GLU A 179 -3.26 -23.53 -3.34
CA GLU A 179 -3.87 -22.28 -2.89
C GLU A 179 -4.91 -21.72 -3.88
N ASN A 180 -4.73 -21.96 -5.19
CA ASN A 180 -5.55 -21.41 -6.26
C ASN A 180 -6.46 -22.44 -6.95
N ARG A 181 -6.12 -23.74 -6.84
CA ARG A 181 -6.69 -24.81 -7.66
C ARG A 181 -8.22 -24.91 -7.60
N ALA A 182 -8.80 -24.69 -6.42
CA ALA A 182 -10.25 -24.78 -6.23
C ALA A 182 -10.98 -23.57 -6.83
N GLU A 183 -10.45 -22.37 -6.63
CA GLU A 183 -11.11 -21.12 -7.01
C GLU A 183 -10.91 -20.74 -8.48
N MET A 184 -9.78 -21.14 -9.07
CA MET A 184 -9.41 -20.80 -10.45
C MET A 184 -9.80 -21.87 -11.46
N LYS A 185 -10.69 -22.79 -11.12
CA LYS A 185 -11.10 -23.89 -12.01
C LYS A 185 -11.64 -23.37 -13.34
N GLU A 186 -12.45 -22.31 -13.30
CA GLU A 186 -13.05 -21.69 -14.49
C GLU A 186 -12.00 -20.90 -15.30
N GLN A 187 -11.17 -20.09 -14.63
CA GLN A 187 -10.10 -19.31 -15.26
C GLN A 187 -9.10 -20.23 -15.97
N ARG A 188 -8.82 -21.41 -15.42
CA ARG A 188 -7.98 -22.42 -16.08
C ARG A 188 -8.59 -22.99 -17.35
N GLN A 189 -9.90 -23.21 -17.38
CA GLN A 189 -10.59 -23.65 -18.60
C GLN A 189 -10.55 -22.56 -19.68
N GLN A 190 -10.69 -21.30 -19.28
CA GLN A 190 -10.58 -20.18 -20.20
C GLN A 190 -9.15 -20.01 -20.73
N LEU A 191 -8.13 -20.15 -19.86
CA LEU A 191 -6.71 -20.18 -20.25
C LEU A 191 -6.41 -21.26 -21.28
N GLU A 192 -6.98 -22.46 -21.15
CA GLU A 192 -6.76 -23.52 -22.14
C GLU A 192 -7.36 -23.15 -23.51
N LYS A 193 -8.51 -22.47 -23.56
CA LYS A 193 -9.05 -21.94 -24.82
C LYS A 193 -8.15 -20.85 -25.41
N THR A 194 -7.67 -19.94 -24.57
CA THR A 194 -6.71 -18.90 -24.97
C THR A 194 -5.43 -19.54 -25.53
N ARG A 195 -4.91 -20.58 -24.87
CA ARG A 195 -3.76 -21.37 -25.31
C ARG A 195 -3.99 -21.97 -26.70
N GLN A 196 -5.17 -22.51 -26.97
CA GLN A 196 -5.51 -23.02 -28.29
C GLN A 196 -5.53 -21.93 -29.34
N GLU A 197 -6.10 -20.76 -29.06
CA GLU A 197 -6.09 -19.61 -29.99
C GLU A 197 -4.68 -19.07 -30.23
N MET A 198 -3.84 -19.00 -29.20
CA MET A 198 -2.43 -18.61 -29.31
C MET A 198 -1.59 -19.61 -30.13
N ASN A 199 -1.85 -20.91 -29.98
CA ASN A 199 -1.21 -21.94 -30.80
C ASN A 199 -1.65 -21.86 -32.26
N LYS A 200 -2.95 -21.69 -32.52
CA LYS A 200 -3.47 -21.48 -33.89
C LYS A 200 -2.85 -20.26 -34.54
N ALA A 201 -2.73 -19.15 -33.80
CA ALA A 201 -2.07 -17.94 -34.28
C ALA A 201 -0.60 -18.23 -34.65
N ALA A 202 0.16 -18.90 -33.78
CA ALA A 202 1.55 -19.26 -34.04
C ALA A 202 1.70 -20.15 -35.30
N GLU A 203 0.84 -21.15 -35.47
CA GLU A 203 0.83 -22.00 -36.66
C GLU A 203 0.50 -21.21 -37.94
N GLN A 204 -0.51 -20.34 -37.89
CA GLN A 204 -0.91 -19.51 -39.03
C GLN A 204 0.19 -18.51 -39.40
N MET A 205 0.86 -17.92 -38.41
CA MET A 205 2.04 -17.08 -38.64
C MET A 205 3.13 -17.88 -39.36
N GLN A 206 3.39 -19.12 -38.94
CA GLN A 206 4.39 -19.99 -39.59
C GLN A 206 4.02 -20.35 -41.03
N LYS A 207 2.73 -20.57 -41.30
CA LYS A 207 2.19 -20.86 -42.65
C LYS A 207 2.08 -19.61 -43.55
N GLY A 208 2.43 -18.42 -43.06
CA GLY A 208 2.29 -17.16 -43.80
C GLY A 208 0.86 -16.63 -43.90
N GLN A 209 -0.08 -17.22 -43.15
CA GLN A 209 -1.50 -16.85 -43.12
C GLN A 209 -1.73 -15.72 -42.10
N LEU A 210 -1.16 -14.55 -42.39
CA LEU A 210 -1.13 -13.43 -41.43
C LEU A 210 -2.52 -12.93 -41.03
N SER A 211 -3.47 -12.83 -41.96
CA SER A 211 -4.83 -12.37 -41.64
C SER A 211 -5.56 -13.33 -40.68
N GLN A 212 -5.39 -14.64 -40.87
CA GLN A 212 -5.93 -15.65 -39.95
C GLN A 212 -5.23 -15.56 -38.60
N ALA A 213 -3.90 -15.42 -38.59
CA ALA A 213 -3.12 -15.28 -37.36
C ALA A 213 -3.57 -14.08 -36.53
N ILE A 214 -3.79 -12.92 -37.16
CA ILE A 214 -4.33 -11.71 -36.52
C ILE A 214 -5.69 -12.02 -35.89
N SER A 215 -6.55 -12.77 -36.57
CA SER A 215 -7.89 -13.08 -36.07
C SER A 215 -7.87 -13.97 -34.82
N SER A 216 -7.08 -15.06 -34.82
CA SER A 216 -6.93 -15.94 -33.64
C SER A 216 -6.19 -15.22 -32.50
N SER A 217 -5.17 -14.44 -32.82
CA SER A 217 -4.42 -13.68 -31.84
C SER A 217 -5.24 -12.54 -31.21
N THR A 218 -6.17 -11.93 -31.95
CA THR A 218 -7.14 -10.95 -31.41
C THR A 218 -8.13 -11.62 -30.44
N ARG A 219 -8.57 -12.86 -30.73
CA ARG A 219 -9.42 -13.63 -29.80
C ARG A 219 -8.66 -13.95 -28.51
N ALA A 220 -7.44 -14.46 -28.62
CA ALA A 220 -6.58 -14.73 -27.48
C ALA A 220 -6.33 -13.48 -26.62
N GLN A 221 -6.05 -12.33 -27.24
CA GLN A 221 -5.90 -11.06 -26.53
C GLN A 221 -7.17 -10.70 -25.76
N LYS A 222 -8.34 -10.81 -26.39
CA LYS A 222 -9.62 -10.51 -25.73
C LYS A 222 -9.83 -11.43 -24.53
N ASP A 223 -9.59 -12.74 -24.68
CA ASP A 223 -9.74 -13.70 -23.60
C ASP A 223 -8.80 -13.40 -22.43
N LEU A 224 -7.53 -13.03 -22.70
CA LEU A 224 -6.56 -12.62 -21.67
C LEU A 224 -7.00 -11.36 -20.92
N GLN A 225 -7.54 -10.38 -21.65
CA GLN A 225 -8.05 -9.14 -21.06
C GLN A 225 -9.26 -9.40 -20.16
N GLU A 226 -10.20 -10.23 -20.61
CA GLU A 226 -11.39 -10.64 -19.85
C GLU A 226 -10.98 -11.38 -18.57
N MET A 227 -10.09 -12.38 -18.67
CA MET A 227 -9.59 -13.10 -17.49
C MET A 227 -8.86 -12.19 -16.50
N ARG A 228 -8.05 -11.24 -16.99
CA ARG A 228 -7.39 -10.23 -16.15
C ARG A 228 -8.41 -9.39 -15.41
N ASP A 229 -9.44 -8.91 -16.11
CA ASP A 229 -10.45 -8.03 -15.53
C ASP A 229 -11.33 -8.76 -14.52
N ASP A 230 -11.73 -10.00 -14.80
CA ASP A 230 -12.46 -10.86 -13.86
C ASP A 230 -11.66 -11.10 -12.59
N LEU A 231 -10.37 -11.42 -12.73
CA LEU A 231 -9.50 -11.66 -11.58
C LEU A 231 -9.27 -10.36 -10.80
N ARG A 232 -9.12 -9.23 -11.49
CA ARG A 232 -9.05 -7.90 -10.86
C ARG A 232 -10.30 -7.65 -10.03
N GLU A 233 -11.48 -7.81 -10.60
CA GLU A 233 -12.77 -7.58 -9.92
C GLU A 233 -12.96 -8.47 -8.68
N LYS A 234 -12.58 -9.75 -8.77
CA LYS A 234 -12.59 -10.67 -7.63
C LYS A 234 -11.66 -10.19 -6.51
N THR A 235 -10.43 -9.80 -6.85
CA THR A 235 -9.49 -9.25 -5.85
C THR A 235 -9.95 -7.90 -5.27
N SER A 236 -10.55 -7.02 -6.09
CA SER A 236 -11.15 -5.74 -5.64
C SER A 236 -12.30 -5.94 -4.64
N SER A 237 -13.11 -6.97 -4.85
CA SER A 237 -14.19 -7.32 -3.94
C SER A 237 -13.64 -7.76 -2.56
N GLN A 238 -12.56 -8.53 -2.53
CA GLN A 238 -11.86 -8.91 -1.28
C GLN A 238 -11.32 -7.67 -0.56
N PHE A 239 -10.63 -6.76 -1.26
CA PHE A 239 -10.15 -5.51 -0.65
C PHE A 239 -11.29 -4.65 -0.09
N SER A 240 -12.45 -4.64 -0.76
CA SER A 240 -13.63 -3.94 -0.27
C SER A 240 -14.17 -4.51 1.04
N GLU A 241 -14.06 -5.83 1.24
CA GLU A 241 -14.41 -6.49 2.50
C GLU A 241 -13.40 -6.19 3.61
N GLU A 242 -12.10 -6.27 3.31
CA GLU A 242 -11.03 -5.89 4.23
C GLU A 242 -11.19 -4.45 4.72
N MET A 243 -11.51 -3.53 3.80
CA MET A 243 -11.80 -2.13 4.15
C MET A 243 -13.04 -1.97 5.04
N ARG A 244 -14.07 -2.78 4.83
CA ARG A 244 -15.26 -2.76 5.69
C ARG A 244 -14.91 -3.26 7.10
N ASN A 245 -14.05 -4.27 7.21
CA ASN A 245 -13.59 -4.82 8.49
C ASN A 245 -12.74 -3.77 9.24
N MET A 246 -11.73 -3.23 8.58
CA MET A 246 -10.85 -2.17 9.09
C MET A 246 -11.66 -0.96 9.60
N ARG A 247 -12.70 -0.55 8.85
CA ARG A 247 -13.59 0.52 9.28
C ARG A 247 -14.40 0.18 10.53
N ARG A 248 -14.87 -1.07 10.67
CA ARG A 248 -15.57 -1.50 11.90
C ARG A 248 -14.62 -1.47 13.08
N GLU A 249 -13.42 -2.00 12.92
CA GLU A 249 -12.38 -2.02 13.97
C GLU A 249 -11.98 -0.61 14.40
N ALA A 250 -11.75 0.31 13.45
CA ALA A 250 -11.46 1.71 13.74
C ALA A 250 -12.59 2.39 14.54
N ARG A 251 -13.85 2.10 14.20
CA ARG A 251 -15.02 2.65 14.92
C ARG A 251 -15.14 2.08 16.32
N GLU A 252 -15.01 0.77 16.49
CA GLU A 252 -15.03 0.12 17.82
C GLU A 252 -13.90 0.64 18.71
N MET A 253 -12.72 0.86 18.14
CA MET A 253 -11.57 1.39 18.86
C MET A 253 -11.80 2.83 19.31
N THR A 254 -12.41 3.66 18.44
CA THR A 254 -12.81 5.04 18.77
C THR A 254 -13.84 5.08 19.90
N GLN A 255 -14.85 4.20 19.87
CA GLN A 255 -15.86 4.11 20.93
C GLN A 255 -15.25 3.74 22.28
N LYS A 256 -14.38 2.71 22.30
CA LYS A 256 -13.67 2.28 23.51
C LYS A 256 -12.75 3.37 24.06
N GLN A 257 -12.10 4.15 23.19
CA GLN A 257 -11.26 5.27 23.61
C GLN A 257 -12.08 6.32 24.35
N GLN A 258 -13.29 6.60 23.86
CA GLN A 258 -14.18 7.57 24.49
C GLN A 258 -14.72 7.08 25.84
N GLU A 259 -15.07 5.79 25.95
CA GLU A 259 -15.46 5.17 27.22
C GLU A 259 -14.32 5.24 28.25
N LEU A 260 -13.09 4.92 27.84
CA LEU A 260 -11.90 5.02 28.67
C LEU A 260 -11.59 6.44 29.12
N SER A 261 -11.72 7.42 28.21
CA SER A 261 -11.57 8.83 28.55
C SER A 261 -12.58 9.26 29.62
N ASN A 262 -13.84 8.83 29.50
CA ASN A 262 -14.88 9.14 30.48
C ASN A 262 -14.61 8.47 31.84
N LYS A 263 -14.14 7.20 31.85
CA LYS A 263 -13.74 6.50 33.09
C LYS A 263 -12.59 7.24 33.79
N LEU A 264 -11.56 7.64 33.03
CA LEU A 264 -10.39 8.39 33.51
C LEU A 264 -10.77 9.76 34.09
N GLU A 265 -11.59 10.54 33.39
CA GLU A 265 -12.08 11.83 33.90
C GLU A 265 -12.90 11.66 35.19
N GLY A 266 -13.72 10.61 35.25
CA GLY A 266 -14.50 10.24 36.43
C GLY A 266 -13.65 9.83 37.63
N GLU A 267 -12.49 9.22 37.42
CA GLU A 267 -11.51 8.92 38.48
C GLU A 267 -10.76 10.15 38.96
N GLN A 268 -10.27 10.99 38.04
CA GLN A 268 -9.57 12.23 38.38
C GLN A 268 -10.44 13.17 39.22
N ALA A 269 -11.74 13.25 38.90
CA ALA A 269 -12.71 14.02 39.69
C ALA A 269 -12.99 13.45 41.10
N LYS A 270 -12.72 12.16 41.34
CA LYS A 270 -12.85 11.50 42.65
C LYS A 270 -11.57 11.67 43.49
N GLU A 271 -10.39 11.64 42.85
CA GLU A 271 -9.09 11.92 43.48
C GLU A 271 -9.03 13.30 44.14
N GLU A 272 -9.63 14.34 43.53
CA GLU A 272 -9.67 15.69 44.11
C GLU A 272 -10.52 15.80 45.39
N LYS A 273 -11.41 14.83 45.67
CA LYS A 273 -12.36 14.92 46.79
C LYS A 273 -12.05 14.01 47.98
N ARG A 274 -11.52 12.78 47.82
CA ARG A 274 -11.05 11.91 48.93
C ARG A 274 -10.08 10.82 48.46
N LYS A 275 -8.98 10.60 49.19
CA LYS A 275 -8.09 9.43 49.05
C LYS A 275 -8.81 8.17 49.54
N SER A 276 -9.23 7.30 48.64
CA SER A 276 -9.86 6.01 48.95
C SER A 276 -8.89 4.86 48.63
N LEU A 277 -8.96 3.75 49.37
CA LEU A 277 -8.11 2.58 49.16
C LEU A 277 -8.54 1.69 47.98
N THR A 278 -9.70 1.94 47.37
CA THR A 278 -10.21 1.21 46.18
C THR A 278 -9.60 1.73 44.86
N GLU A 279 -8.87 2.84 44.92
CA GLU A 279 -8.34 3.60 43.78
C GLU A 279 -7.24 2.84 42.99
N SER A 280 -6.68 1.78 43.55
CA SER A 280 -5.62 1.00 42.89
C SER A 280 -6.13 -0.01 41.87
N ASP A 281 -7.38 -0.46 41.99
CA ASP A 281 -7.91 -1.54 41.16
C ASP A 281 -8.54 -0.99 39.87
N ASP A 282 -9.31 0.10 39.96
CA ASP A 282 -9.88 0.78 38.79
C ASP A 282 -8.77 1.34 37.86
N LYS A 283 -7.69 1.91 38.42
CA LYS A 283 -6.51 2.37 37.67
C LYS A 283 -5.75 1.26 36.93
N LYS A 284 -5.70 0.05 37.51
CA LYS A 284 -5.08 -1.11 36.85
C LYS A 284 -5.93 -1.57 35.67
N GLU A 285 -7.24 -1.62 35.82
CA GLU A 285 -8.17 -1.99 34.75
C GLU A 285 -8.07 -1.02 33.57
N ILE A 286 -8.03 0.30 33.82
CA ILE A 286 -7.84 1.31 32.77
C ILE A 286 -6.49 1.13 32.06
N THR A 287 -5.42 0.84 32.81
CA THR A 287 -4.09 0.62 32.23
C THR A 287 -4.06 -0.63 31.34
N GLU A 288 -4.73 -1.72 31.75
CA GLU A 288 -4.87 -2.93 30.95
C GLU A 288 -5.74 -2.71 29.70
N GLU A 289 -6.84 -1.96 29.81
CA GLU A 289 -7.70 -1.60 28.68
C GLU A 289 -6.97 -0.72 27.65
N LEU A 290 -6.14 0.23 28.10
CA LEU A 290 -5.27 1.04 27.23
C LEU A 290 -4.22 0.20 26.51
N GLY A 291 -3.58 -0.76 27.20
CA GLY A 291 -2.64 -1.69 26.57
C GLY A 291 -3.29 -2.51 25.45
N LYS A 292 -4.51 -3.02 25.68
CA LYS A 292 -5.29 -3.74 24.66
C LYS A 292 -5.68 -2.86 23.48
N GLN A 293 -5.89 -1.57 23.68
CA GLN A 293 -6.16 -0.64 22.58
C GLN A 293 -4.93 -0.34 21.74
N GLN A 294 -3.77 -0.20 22.38
CA GLN A 294 -2.51 -0.01 21.67
C GLN A 294 -2.21 -1.20 20.75
N GLU A 295 -2.37 -2.42 21.25
CA GLU A 295 -2.20 -3.65 20.46
C GLU A 295 -3.18 -3.72 19.27
N LYS A 296 -4.44 -3.32 19.47
CA LYS A 296 -5.44 -3.28 18.39
C LYS A 296 -5.13 -2.25 17.32
N LEU A 297 -4.62 -1.08 17.73
CA LEU A 297 -4.19 -0.05 16.79
C LEU A 297 -2.99 -0.54 15.97
N GLU A 298 -2.02 -1.19 16.61
CA GLU A 298 -0.86 -1.76 15.92
C GLU A 298 -1.29 -2.81 14.89
N ASN A 299 -2.21 -3.71 15.25
CA ASN A 299 -2.79 -4.69 14.33
C ASN A 299 -3.53 -4.00 13.16
N LEU A 300 -4.34 -2.97 13.43
CA LEU A 300 -5.05 -2.22 12.38
C LEU A 300 -4.10 -1.54 11.39
N LEU A 301 -3.01 -0.94 11.89
CA LEU A 301 -1.99 -0.31 11.05
C LEU A 301 -1.24 -1.35 10.20
N GLN A 302 -0.98 -2.53 10.78
CA GLN A 302 -0.37 -3.65 10.08
C GLN A 302 -1.28 -4.17 8.95
N ASP A 303 -2.57 -4.34 9.23
CA ASP A 303 -3.56 -4.73 8.22
C ASP A 303 -3.66 -3.67 7.11
N MET A 304 -3.70 -2.39 7.48
CA MET A 304 -3.71 -1.30 6.49
C MET A 304 -2.45 -1.32 5.61
N LYS A 305 -1.27 -1.54 6.19
CA LYS A 305 -0.03 -1.68 5.42
C LYS A 305 -0.13 -2.82 4.40
N GLU A 306 -0.67 -3.97 4.81
CA GLU A 306 -0.82 -5.14 3.95
C GLU A 306 -1.79 -4.88 2.79
N VAL A 307 -2.94 -4.26 3.07
CA VAL A 307 -3.90 -3.87 2.01
C VAL A 307 -3.27 -2.87 1.05
N VAL A 308 -2.47 -1.91 1.52
CA VAL A 308 -1.71 -0.98 0.66
C VAL A 308 -0.83 -1.76 -0.31
N GLU A 309 0.06 -2.60 0.20
CA GLU A 309 1.01 -3.37 -0.62
C GLU A 309 0.30 -4.23 -1.67
N LYS A 310 -0.76 -4.93 -1.26
CA LYS A 310 -1.51 -5.84 -2.12
C LYS A 310 -2.39 -5.14 -3.16
N SER A 311 -2.94 -3.97 -2.82
CA SER A 311 -3.88 -3.26 -3.69
C SER A 311 -3.23 -2.53 -4.88
N GLU A 312 -1.89 -2.45 -4.95
CA GLU A 312 -1.19 -1.76 -6.03
C GLU A 312 -1.63 -2.24 -7.44
N LEU A 313 -1.80 -3.55 -7.60
CA LEU A 313 -2.11 -4.15 -8.89
C LEU A 313 -3.59 -4.11 -9.25
N ALA A 314 -4.47 -4.30 -8.27
CA ALA A 314 -5.92 -4.40 -8.50
C ALA A 314 -6.65 -3.06 -8.36
N GLU A 315 -6.24 -2.25 -7.36
CA GLU A 315 -6.92 -1.01 -6.97
C GLU A 315 -5.90 0.13 -6.70
N PRO A 316 -5.33 0.75 -7.75
CA PRO A 316 -4.31 1.79 -7.60
C PRO A 316 -4.78 3.02 -6.82
N LEU A 317 -6.07 3.36 -6.92
CA LEU A 317 -6.65 4.48 -6.17
C LEU A 317 -6.80 4.17 -4.69
N LEU A 318 -7.16 2.93 -4.35
CA LEU A 318 -7.23 2.46 -2.97
C LEU A 318 -5.84 2.47 -2.34
N ASN A 319 -4.84 1.90 -3.03
CA ASN A 319 -3.44 1.91 -2.60
C ASN A 319 -2.98 3.34 -2.22
N ARG A 320 -3.17 4.31 -3.12
CA ARG A 320 -2.73 5.70 -2.89
C ARG A 320 -3.39 6.32 -1.67
N LYS A 321 -4.71 6.14 -1.53
CA LYS A 321 -5.48 6.68 -0.40
C LYS A 321 -5.05 6.03 0.92
N LEU A 322 -4.96 4.70 0.95
CA LEU A 322 -4.55 3.96 2.13
C LEU A 322 -3.10 4.25 2.53
N TYR A 323 -2.22 4.42 1.55
CA TYR A 323 -0.84 4.77 1.81
C TYR A 323 -0.71 6.17 2.42
N GLN A 324 -1.53 7.13 1.95
CA GLN A 324 -1.61 8.46 2.54
C GLN A 324 -2.12 8.38 3.99
N THR A 325 -3.21 7.66 4.25
CA THR A 325 -3.75 7.53 5.61
C THR A 325 -2.80 6.79 6.54
N PHE A 326 -2.12 5.75 6.05
CA PHE A 326 -1.08 5.04 6.80
C PHE A 326 0.09 5.96 7.15
N ARG A 327 0.55 6.77 6.19
CA ARG A 327 1.62 7.74 6.41
C ARG A 327 1.21 8.81 7.43
N GLU A 328 0.01 9.36 7.32
CA GLU A 328 -0.53 10.35 8.25
C GLU A 328 -0.68 9.77 9.67
N ALA A 329 -1.18 8.53 9.77
CA ALA A 329 -1.29 7.79 11.02
C ALA A 329 0.07 7.50 11.69
N HIS A 330 1.12 7.25 10.90
CA HIS A 330 2.49 7.03 11.42
C HIS A 330 3.26 8.30 11.75
N GLN A 331 2.90 9.45 11.15
CA GLN A 331 3.58 10.72 11.39
C GLN A 331 3.04 11.47 12.62
N ASP A 332 1.78 11.25 12.99
CA ASP A 332 1.15 11.89 14.13
C ASP A 332 1.07 10.98 15.36
N GLN A 333 1.22 11.56 16.56
CA GLN A 333 1.06 10.83 17.83
C GLN A 333 -0.30 10.11 17.89
N THR A 334 -0.26 8.92 18.49
CA THR A 334 -1.21 7.80 18.53
C THR A 334 -2.70 8.17 18.48
N ASP A 335 -3.14 9.27 19.09
CA ASP A 335 -4.55 9.70 19.15
C ASP A 335 -5.13 10.27 17.84
N LYS A 336 -4.31 10.83 16.94
CA LYS A 336 -4.77 11.30 15.62
C LYS A 336 -4.83 10.18 14.59
N SER A 337 -4.00 9.13 14.75
CA SER A 337 -3.99 7.95 13.89
C SER A 337 -5.34 7.19 13.93
N LEU A 338 -5.95 7.15 15.12
CA LEU A 338 -7.29 6.60 15.38
C LEU A 338 -8.38 7.40 14.67
N LYS A 339 -8.32 8.73 14.75
CA LYS A 339 -9.27 9.60 14.07
C LYS A 339 -9.12 9.56 12.55
N ALA A 340 -7.90 9.61 12.02
CA ALA A 340 -7.61 9.53 10.59
C ALA A 340 -8.14 8.22 9.98
N SER A 341 -7.94 7.10 10.69
CA SER A 341 -8.45 5.78 10.30
C SER A 341 -9.99 5.68 10.41
N ALA A 342 -10.60 6.34 11.41
CA ALA A 342 -12.05 6.41 11.54
C ALA A 342 -12.72 7.32 10.49
N THR A 343 -11.99 8.33 9.99
CA THR A 343 -12.37 9.22 8.88
C THR A 343 -11.98 8.68 7.51
N LEU A 344 -11.69 7.38 7.36
CA LEU A 344 -11.67 6.70 6.04
C LEU A 344 -13.11 6.58 5.49
N LEU A 345 -13.72 7.75 5.29
CA LEU A 345 -14.51 8.27 4.18
C LEU A 345 -15.00 9.66 4.55
#